data_AF-A0A950KTB5-F1
#
_entry.id   AF-A0A950KTB5-F1
#
_cell.length_a   1.000
_cell.length_b   1.000
_cell.length_c   1.000
_cell.angle_alpha   90.00
_cell.angle_beta   90.00
_cell.angle_gamma   90.00
#
_symmetry.space_group_name_H-M   'P 1'
#
loop_
_entity.id
_entity.type
_entity.pdbx_description
1 polymer ?
#
loop_
_entity_poly.entity_id
_entity_poly.type
_entity_poly.pdbx_seq_one_letter_code
_entity_poly.pdbx_strand_id
1 'polypeptide(L)' 'ELLAERSRDSGILWHALEELPEEFREILVIRELEGMGYKEIAEVAGVPIGTVMSRLARARKRLQRALTTALPKAS' A
#
# COMPACT_ATOMS: atom_id res chain seq x y z
N GLU A 1 -5.90 16.70 -20.41
CA GLU A 1 -6.83 16.21 -19.37
C GLU A 1 -6.36 14.89 -18.76
N LEU A 2 -6.34 13.78 -19.52
CA LEU A 2 -5.95 12.44 -19.02
C LEU A 2 -4.58 12.37 -18.30
N LEU A 3 -3.54 13.04 -18.81
CA LEU A 3 -2.22 13.06 -18.16
C LEU A 3 -2.24 13.80 -16.81
N ALA A 4 -3.02 14.88 -16.72
CA ALA A 4 -3.16 15.65 -15.49
C ALA A 4 -3.96 14.87 -14.44
N GLU A 5 -4.99 14.15 -14.87
CA GLU A 5 -5.77 13.23 -14.04
C GLU A 5 -4.90 12.09 -13.49
N ARG A 6 -4.13 11.42 -14.36
CA ARG A 6 -3.17 10.38 -13.94
C ARG A 6 -2.13 10.90 -12.96
N SER A 7 -1.60 12.11 -13.18
CA SER A 7 -0.65 12.75 -12.28
C SER A 7 -1.26 13.03 -10.90
N ARG A 8 -2.52 13.47 -10.88
CA ARG A 8 -3.27 13.71 -9.64
C ARG A 8 -3.52 12.41 -8.88
N ASP A 9 -4.03 11.38 -9.54
CA ASP A 9 -4.32 10.09 -8.92
C ASP A 9 -3.06 9.45 -8.35
N SER A 10 -1.95 9.55 -9.09
CA SER A 10 -0.64 9.09 -8.62
C SER A 10 -0.19 9.85 -7.37
N GLY A 11 -0.36 11.18 -7.35
CA GLY A 11 -0.05 12.00 -6.16
C GLY A 11 -0.89 11.63 -4.94
N ILE A 12 -2.19 11.36 -5.14
CA ILE A 12 -3.09 10.90 -4.07
C ILE A 12 -2.64 9.53 -3.53
N LEU A 13 -2.29 8.60 -4.42
CA LEU A 13 -1.79 7.29 -4.03
C LEU A 13 -0.50 7.39 -3.22
N TRP A 14 0.45 8.21 -3.67
CA TRP A 14 1.72 8.41 -2.97
C TRP A 14 1.52 8.97 -1.56
N HIS A 15 0.72 10.03 -1.41
CA HIS A 15 0.39 10.56 -0.08
C HIS A 15 -0.32 9.54 0.80
N ALA A 16 -1.28 8.79 0.24
CA ALA A 16 -1.96 7.75 1.00
C ALA A 16 -1.00 6.65 1.46
N LEU A 17 0.02 6.30 0.67
CA LEU A 17 1.09 5.38 1.06
C LEU A 17 1.98 5.95 2.18
N GLU A 18 2.30 7.25 2.13
CA GLU A 18 3.08 7.97 3.14
C GLU A 18 2.39 8.05 4.52
N GLU A 19 1.07 7.92 4.58
CA GLU A 19 0.33 7.89 5.84
C GLU A 19 0.34 6.51 6.53
N LEU A 20 0.77 5.45 5.84
CA LEU A 20 0.94 4.15 6.48
C LEU A 20 2.19 4.16 7.37
N PRO A 21 2.12 3.56 8.57
CA PRO A 21 3.30 3.13 9.32
C PRO A 21 4.25 2.34 8.42
N GLU A 22 5.55 2.56 8.62
CA GLU A 22 6.62 2.04 7.79
C GLU A 22 6.51 0.52 7.59
N GLU A 23 6.24 -0.23 8.66
CA GLU A 23 6.15 -1.69 8.61
C GLU A 23 4.97 -2.22 7.77
N PHE A 24 3.95 -1.39 7.54
CA PHE A 24 2.82 -1.71 6.67
C PHE A 24 3.10 -1.27 5.24
N ARG A 25 3.72 -0.10 5.06
CA ARG A 25 4.08 0.44 3.75
C ARG A 25 5.09 -0.46 3.06
N GLU A 26 6.15 -0.84 3.76
CA GLU A 26 7.24 -1.65 3.23
C GLU A 26 6.74 -2.98 2.69
N ILE A 27 6.03 -3.75 3.52
CA ILE A 27 5.48 -5.05 3.11
C ILE A 27 4.47 -4.92 1.97
N LEU A 28 3.68 -3.85 1.95
CA LEU A 28 2.73 -3.61 0.87
C LEU A 28 3.44 -3.28 -0.45
N VAL A 29 4.46 -2.41 -0.42
CA VAL A 29 5.26 -2.03 -1.59
C VAL A 29 5.99 -3.25 -2.16
N ILE A 30 6.68 -4.01 -1.31
CA ILE A 30 7.37 -5.22 -1.75
C ILE A 30 6.38 -6.22 -2.36
N ARG A 31 5.18 -6.36 -1.79
CA ARG A 31 4.19 -7.29 -2.33
C ARG A 31 3.58 -6.82 -3.65
N GLU A 32 3.17 -5.57 -3.73
CA GLU A 32 2.34 -5.07 -4.85
C GLU A 32 3.17 -4.49 -5.99
N LEU A 33 4.37 -3.96 -5.73
CA LEU A 33 5.27 -3.41 -6.76
C LEU A 33 6.34 -4.42 -7.20
N GLU A 34 7.00 -5.09 -6.25
CA GLU A 34 8.06 -6.06 -6.56
C GLU A 34 7.49 -7.47 -6.84
N GLY A 35 6.21 -7.71 -6.54
CA GLY A 35 5.53 -8.97 -6.82
C GLY A 35 5.98 -10.16 -5.96
N MET A 36 6.72 -9.92 -4.88
CA MET A 36 7.30 -11.01 -4.07
C MET A 36 6.26 -11.90 -3.39
N GLY A 37 6.61 -13.18 -3.25
CA GLY A 37 5.84 -14.17 -2.50
C GLY A 37 5.87 -13.91 -0.99
N TYR A 38 4.86 -14.39 -0.25
CA TYR A 38 4.80 -14.16 1.21
C TYR A 38 5.96 -14.80 1.98
N LYS A 39 6.50 -15.92 1.47
CA LYS A 39 7.68 -16.58 2.06
C LYS A 39 8.95 -15.74 1.86
N GLU A 40 9.17 -15.25 0.65
CA GLU A 40 10.33 -14.41 0.33
C GLU A 40 10.28 -13.09 1.11
N ILE A 41 9.09 -12.49 1.26
CA ILE A 41 8.90 -11.31 2.09
C ILE A 41 9.22 -11.61 3.56
N ALA A 42 8.80 -12.77 4.07
CA ALA A 42 9.09 -13.17 5.45
C ALA A 42 10.60 -13.32 5.71
N GLU A 43 11.33 -13.88 4.73
CA GLU A 43 12.78 -14.05 4.77
C GLU A 43 13.50 -12.69 4.72
N VAL A 44 13.15 -11.82 3.76
CA VAL A 44 13.78 -10.49 3.61
C VAL A 44 13.48 -9.57 4.79
N ALA A 45 12.24 -9.55 5.27
CA ALA A 45 11.83 -8.68 6.37
C ALA A 45 12.15 -9.26 7.77
N GLY A 46 12.67 -10.49 7.86
CA GLY A 46 13.01 -11.13 9.13
C GLY A 46 11.82 -11.33 10.08
N VAL A 47 10.61 -11.57 9.54
CA VAL A 47 9.39 -11.76 10.34
C VAL A 47 8.63 -13.02 9.96
N PRO A 48 7.82 -13.61 10.86
CA PRO A 48 6.99 -14.78 10.52
C PRO A 48 6.05 -14.52 9.33
N ILE A 49 5.80 -15.55 8.52
CA ILE A 49 4.84 -15.46 7.39
C ILE A 49 3.43 -15.02 7.83
N GLY A 50 2.98 -15.44 9.03
CA GLY A 50 1.71 -14.96 9.61
C GLY A 50 1.73 -13.46 9.94
N THR A 51 2.89 -12.91 10.27
CA THR A 51 3.10 -11.46 10.44
C THR A 51 3.01 -10.75 9.10
N VAL A 52 3.60 -11.30 8.02
CA VAL A 52 3.46 -10.78 6.65
C VAL A 52 1.98 -10.70 6.26
N MET A 53 1.24 -11.81 6.41
CA MET A 53 -0.18 -11.87 6.07
C MET A 53 -1.02 -10.85 6.86
N SER A 54 -0.81 -10.78 8.18
CA SER A 54 -1.56 -9.83 9.03
C SER A 54 -1.17 -8.37 8.80
N ARG A 55 0.11 -8.07 8.51
CA ARG A 55 0.57 -6.74 8.11
C ARG A 55 -0.04 -6.34 6.76
N LEU A 56 -0.04 -7.21 5.75
CA LEU A 56 -0.68 -6.93 4.45
C LEU A 56 -2.18 -6.65 4.59
N ALA A 57 -2.90 -7.46 5.36
CA ALA A 57 -4.34 -7.24 5.59
C ALA A 57 -4.61 -5.88 6.22
N ARG A 58 -3.82 -5.49 7.23
CA ARG A 58 -3.93 -4.17 7.88
C ARG A 58 -3.51 -3.05 6.95
N ALA A 59 -2.41 -3.21 6.21
CA ALA A 59 -1.89 -2.24 5.25
C ALA A 59 -2.95 -1.88 4.20
N ARG A 60 -3.53 -2.90 3.54
CA ARG A 60 -4.59 -2.71 2.53
C ARG A 60 -5.80 -1.99 3.09
N LYS A 61 -6.24 -2.36 4.30
CA LYS A 61 -7.37 -1.69 4.97
C LYS A 61 -7.07 -0.22 5.31
N ARG A 62 -5.84 0.09 5.72
CA ARG A 62 -5.41 1.48 5.98
C ARG A 62 -5.33 2.29 4.70
N LEU A 63 -4.71 1.74 3.65
CA LEU A 63 -4.62 2.38 2.34
C LEU A 63 -6.01 2.64 1.75
N GLN A 64 -6.92 1.66 1.81
CA GLN A 64 -8.30 1.84 1.38
C GLN A 64 -9.00 3.00 2.09
N ARG A 65 -8.80 3.14 3.41
CA ARG A 65 -9.39 4.24 4.20
C ARG A 65 -8.80 5.58 3.78
N ALA A 66 -7.48 5.68 3.65
CA ALA A 66 -6.80 6.89 3.22
C ALA A 66 -7.28 7.33 1.83
N LEU A 67 -7.35 6.40 0.87
CA LEU A 67 -7.83 6.67 -0.48
C LEU A 67 -9.32 7.06 -0.52
N THR A 68 -10.18 6.41 0.28
CA THR A 68 -11.60 6.78 0.35
C THR A 68 -11.81 8.21 0.84
N THR A 69 -10.93 8.71 1.71
CA THR A 69 -10.97 10.09 2.20
C THR A 69 -10.38 11.08 1.19
N ALA A 70 -9.30 10.70 0.48
CA ALA A 70 -8.56 11.59 -0.40
C ALA A 70 -9.14 11.67 -1.83
N LEU A 71 -9.80 10.62 -2.31
CA LEU A 71 -10.45 10.62 -3.61
C LEU A 71 -11.76 11.41 -3.55
N PRO A 72 -12.01 12.33 -4.50
CA PRO A 72 -13.31 12.96 -4.62
C PRO A 72 -14.36 11.86 -4.84
N LYS A 73 -15.51 11.97 -4.16
CA LYS A 73 -16.63 11.08 -4.44
C LYS A 73 -16.99 11.23 -5.91
N ALA A 74 -16.99 10.13 -6.65
CA ALA A 74 -17.54 10.11 -7.99
C ALA A 74 -18.98 10.66 -7.91
N SER A 75 -19.23 11.74 -8.65
CA SER A 75 -20.58 12.31 -8.83
C SER A 75 -21.38 11.44 -9.79
#